data_AF-A0A8T2PTV0-F1
#
_entry.id   AF-A0A8T2PTV0-F1
#
_cell.length_a   1.000
_cell.length_b   1.000
_cell.length_c   1.000
_cell.angle_alpha   90.00
_cell.angle_beta   90.00
_cell.angle_gamma   90.00
#
_symmetry.space_group_name_H-M   'P 1'
#
loop_
_entity.id
_entity.type
_entity.pdbx_description
1 polymer ?
#
loop_
_entity_poly.entity_id
_entity_poly.type
_entity_poly.pdbx_seq_one_letter_code
_entity_poly.pdbx_strand_id
1 'polypeptide(L)'
;MQCNEDDARVKFYTCSCFCTDNIFLEEYKLHVRFISEQQFRTDYQAILATLGCSTDIHFKELLKKIETEVERRRQLGVNSFGRAVRIKEVYKPLHKEVYFLQESYLAPEFLQIVNYCRSDEASEEGLLGFVHPLAAKRVYRFPVFSKKFCKELIEELEHFEQSEAPKGRPNTMNNYGVLLNELGFDEGFITPLRENYLQPVTALLYPDCGGRYLDSHKAFVVKYAMNEDLDLSYHYDNAEVTLNVSLGKEFTEGNLYFGDMRQVPLSDTECVEVEHHVAEGLLHRGQQMHGALRISSGQRWNLIVWMRASCERNKLCPMCGRPPRLVEGEGFADGFTSDSQSSVSQNTSCVLN
;
A
#
# COMPACT_ATOMS: atom_id res chain seq x y z
N MET A 1 -7.21 14.83 38.95
CA MET A 1 -7.63 13.41 38.92
C MET A 1 -6.94 12.83 37.70
N GLN A 2 -5.99 11.93 37.94
CA GLN A 2 -5.02 11.42 36.98
C GLN A 2 -5.72 10.69 35.82
N CYS A 3 -5.49 11.11 34.58
CA CYS A 3 -5.74 10.29 33.41
C CYS A 3 -4.61 9.26 33.31
N ASN A 4 -4.83 8.07 33.85
CA ASN A 4 -4.10 6.87 33.43
C ASN A 4 -4.90 6.24 32.29
N GLU A 5 -4.58 6.64 31.06
CA GLU A 5 -4.97 5.90 29.85
C GLU A 5 -3.67 5.43 29.17
N ASP A 6 -2.96 4.51 29.82
CA ASP A 6 -2.06 3.60 29.11
C ASP A 6 -2.94 2.50 28.47
N ASP A 7 -3.77 2.89 27.49
CA ASP A 7 -4.23 1.92 26.50
C ASP A 7 -3.04 1.70 25.57
N ALA A 8 -2.29 0.63 25.81
CA ALA A 8 -1.07 0.33 25.09
C ALA A 8 -1.42 0.04 23.62
N ARG A 9 -1.51 1.10 22.81
CA ARG A 9 -1.70 1.00 21.36
C ARG A 9 -0.70 0.00 20.81
N VAL A 10 -1.21 -0.96 20.05
CA VAL A 10 -0.40 -1.98 19.37
C VAL A 10 0.74 -1.28 18.63
N LYS A 11 1.98 -1.69 18.93
CA LYS A 11 3.16 -1.11 18.29
C LYS A 11 3.41 -1.85 16.98
N PHE A 12 3.61 -1.07 15.92
CA PHE A 12 3.94 -1.61 14.61
C PHE A 12 5.42 -1.45 14.28
N TYR A 13 5.92 -2.39 13.48
CA TYR A 13 7.33 -2.52 13.17
C TYR A 13 7.54 -2.63 11.66
N THR A 14 8.78 -2.44 11.23
CA THR A 14 9.29 -2.76 9.89
C THR A 14 10.31 -3.89 10.01
N CYS A 15 10.39 -4.73 8.98
CA CYS A 15 11.47 -5.71 8.88
C CYS A 15 12.78 -5.03 8.46
N SER A 16 13.88 -5.27 9.17
CA SER A 16 15.20 -4.69 8.88
C SER A 16 15.75 -5.02 7.49
N CYS A 17 15.17 -5.99 6.78
CA CYS A 17 15.47 -6.24 5.37
C CYS A 17 15.18 -5.01 4.50
N PHE A 18 14.25 -4.12 4.90
CA PHE A 18 13.97 -2.90 4.16
C PHE A 18 15.23 -2.05 3.95
N CYS A 19 16.11 -1.99 4.94
CA CYS A 19 17.35 -1.23 4.88
C CYS A 19 18.56 -2.02 4.36
N THR A 20 18.40 -3.30 4.04
CA THR A 20 19.55 -4.18 3.69
C THR A 20 19.35 -5.00 2.42
N ASP A 21 18.12 -5.32 2.02
CA ASP A 21 17.80 -6.13 0.85
C ASP A 21 17.11 -5.28 -0.24
N ASN A 22 17.09 -5.79 -1.49
CA ASN A 22 16.42 -5.18 -2.64
C ASN A 22 16.83 -3.73 -2.91
N ILE A 23 18.12 -3.41 -2.81
CA ILE A 23 18.67 -2.13 -3.24
C ILE A 23 18.91 -2.23 -4.76
N PHE A 24 18.21 -1.41 -5.55
CA PHE A 24 18.33 -1.46 -7.00
C PHE A 24 19.47 -0.57 -7.49
N LEU A 25 20.40 -1.17 -8.22
CA LEU A 25 21.50 -0.47 -8.88
C LEU A 25 21.11 -0.26 -10.33
N GLU A 26 20.59 0.92 -10.65
CA GLU A 26 20.03 1.24 -11.96
C GLU A 26 21.03 1.05 -13.11
N GLU A 27 22.29 1.46 -12.89
CA GLU A 27 23.39 1.34 -13.86
C GLU A 27 23.66 -0.10 -14.29
N TYR A 28 23.38 -1.06 -13.42
CA TYR A 28 23.66 -2.48 -13.64
C TYR A 28 22.39 -3.33 -13.77
N LYS A 29 21.21 -2.70 -13.64
CA LYS A 29 19.89 -3.35 -13.59
C LYS A 29 19.88 -4.53 -12.62
N LEU A 30 20.52 -4.35 -11.46
CA LEU A 30 20.77 -5.41 -10.48
C LEU A 30 20.21 -5.05 -9.11
N HIS A 31 19.49 -5.97 -8.48
CA HIS A 31 19.14 -5.86 -7.07
C HIS A 31 20.24 -6.48 -6.20
N VAL A 32 20.67 -5.75 -5.18
CA VAL A 32 21.74 -6.16 -4.27
C VAL A 32 21.30 -6.11 -2.81
N ARG A 33 22.05 -6.85 -1.99
CA ARG A 33 21.99 -6.81 -0.53
C ARG A 33 23.22 -6.10 0.02
N PHE A 34 23.01 -5.18 0.96
CA PHE A 34 24.06 -4.42 1.62
C PHE A 34 23.93 -4.44 3.14
N ILE A 35 24.88 -5.08 3.80
CA ILE A 35 25.02 -5.10 5.27
C ILE A 35 26.29 -4.37 5.70
N SER A 36 27.37 -4.59 4.96
CA SER A 36 28.68 -3.96 5.16
C SER A 36 29.44 -3.97 3.84
N GLU A 37 30.44 -3.08 3.71
CA GLU A 37 31.33 -3.08 2.55
C GLU A 37 32.02 -4.44 2.33
N GLN A 38 32.44 -5.12 3.41
CA GLN A 38 33.09 -6.42 3.32
C GLN A 38 32.17 -7.49 2.71
N GLN A 39 30.92 -7.56 3.17
CA GLN A 39 29.92 -8.47 2.59
C GLN A 39 29.65 -8.11 1.14
N PHE A 40 29.44 -6.82 0.84
CA PHE A 40 29.13 -6.36 -0.50
C PHE A 40 30.25 -6.69 -1.51
N ARG A 41 31.51 -6.49 -1.12
CA ARG A 41 32.67 -6.88 -1.94
C ARG A 41 32.72 -8.38 -2.19
N THR A 42 32.53 -9.17 -1.15
CA THR A 42 32.55 -10.64 -1.23
C THR A 42 31.50 -11.15 -2.21
N ASP A 43 30.29 -10.59 -2.15
CA ASP A 43 29.14 -11.10 -2.91
C ASP A 43 29.07 -10.55 -4.34
N TYR A 44 29.43 -9.28 -4.56
CA TYR A 44 29.11 -8.57 -5.80
C TYR A 44 30.31 -8.05 -6.59
N GLN A 45 31.52 -7.95 -6.02
CA GLN A 45 32.65 -7.31 -6.70
C GLN A 45 33.00 -7.97 -8.05
N ALA A 46 33.01 -9.31 -8.09
CA ALA A 46 33.30 -10.05 -9.32
C ALA A 46 32.24 -9.80 -10.41
N ILE A 47 30.95 -9.85 -10.06
CA ILE A 47 29.85 -9.64 -11.00
C ILE A 47 29.83 -8.18 -11.48
N LEU A 48 29.97 -7.22 -10.56
CA LEU A 48 29.99 -5.79 -10.92
C LEU A 48 31.17 -5.46 -11.83
N ALA A 49 32.33 -6.08 -11.65
CA ALA A 49 33.45 -5.92 -12.57
C ALA A 49 33.13 -6.39 -13.99
N THR A 50 32.41 -7.51 -14.14
CA THR A 50 31.93 -7.98 -15.46
C THR A 50 30.91 -7.05 -16.10
N LEU A 51 30.18 -6.28 -15.28
CA LEU A 51 29.19 -5.30 -15.72
C LEU A 51 29.78 -3.89 -15.89
N GLY A 52 31.11 -3.73 -15.81
CA GLY A 52 31.82 -2.46 -16.09
C GLY A 52 32.26 -1.67 -14.86
N CYS A 53 32.00 -2.14 -13.64
CA CYS A 53 32.54 -1.57 -12.40
C CYS A 53 33.98 -2.06 -12.15
N SER A 54 34.90 -1.72 -13.04
CA SER A 54 36.26 -2.33 -13.10
C SER A 54 37.34 -1.56 -12.35
N THR A 55 37.05 -0.37 -11.81
CA THR A 55 38.02 0.46 -11.09
C THR A 55 37.61 0.66 -9.63
N ASP A 56 38.60 0.79 -8.74
CA ASP A 56 38.35 1.10 -7.33
C ASP A 56 37.61 2.43 -7.14
N ILE A 57 37.78 3.38 -8.05
CA ILE A 57 37.08 4.67 -8.04
C ILE A 57 35.59 4.44 -8.28
N HIS A 58 35.22 3.74 -9.35
CA HIS A 58 33.81 3.42 -9.65
C HIS A 58 33.17 2.62 -8.52
N PHE A 59 33.91 1.68 -7.91
CA PHE A 59 33.38 0.88 -6.81
C PHE A 59 33.11 1.73 -5.56
N LYS A 60 34.00 2.68 -5.23
CA LYS A 60 33.78 3.62 -4.12
C LYS A 60 32.57 4.54 -4.36
N GLU A 61 32.41 5.03 -5.58
CA GLU A 61 31.23 5.83 -5.95
C GLU A 61 29.94 5.02 -5.83
N LEU A 62 29.96 3.75 -6.24
CA LEU A 62 28.84 2.83 -6.08
C LEU A 62 28.50 2.60 -4.60
N LEU A 63 29.49 2.34 -3.75
CA LEU A 63 29.28 2.19 -2.30
C LEU A 63 28.62 3.44 -1.71
N LYS A 64 29.09 4.63 -2.08
CA LYS A 64 28.49 5.89 -1.63
C LYS A 64 27.02 6.02 -2.05
N LYS A 65 26.65 5.59 -3.27
CA LYS A 65 25.25 5.57 -3.72
C LYS A 65 24.41 4.62 -2.86
N ILE A 66 24.92 3.42 -2.59
CA ILE A 66 24.25 2.42 -1.75
C ILE A 66 24.05 2.95 -0.32
N GLU A 67 25.10 3.49 0.29
CA GLU A 67 25.02 4.07 1.64
C GLU A 67 24.02 5.22 1.70
N THR A 68 24.00 6.08 0.67
CA THR A 68 23.02 7.17 0.53
C THR A 68 21.59 6.64 0.49
N GLU A 69 21.33 5.58 -0.29
CA GLU A 69 20.02 4.94 -0.38
C GLU A 69 19.61 4.26 0.94
N VAL A 70 20.54 3.55 1.60
CA VAL A 70 20.30 2.94 2.91
C VAL A 70 19.93 4.00 3.94
N GLU A 71 20.67 5.12 3.97
CA GLU A 71 20.39 6.22 4.89
C GLU A 71 19.04 6.88 4.56
N ARG A 72 18.74 7.10 3.27
CA ARG A 72 17.42 7.59 2.84
C ARG A 72 16.31 6.68 3.37
N ARG A 73 16.45 5.35 3.24
CA ARG A 73 15.46 4.36 3.74
C ARG A 73 15.29 4.42 5.25
N ARG A 74 16.38 4.56 6.01
CA ARG A 74 16.32 4.71 7.48
C ARG A 74 15.57 5.97 7.90
N GLN A 75 15.77 7.07 7.17
CA GLN A 75 15.15 8.35 7.48
C GLN A 75 13.69 8.47 6.97
N LEU A 76 13.16 7.49 6.23
CA LEU A 76 11.83 7.60 5.62
C LEU A 76 10.70 7.84 6.64
N GLY A 77 10.69 7.08 7.74
CA GLY A 77 9.67 7.20 8.79
C GLY A 77 9.72 8.58 9.46
N VAL A 78 10.90 8.99 9.93
CA VAL A 78 11.13 10.28 10.57
C VAL A 78 10.78 11.44 9.64
N ASN A 79 11.18 11.36 8.37
CA ASN A 79 10.86 12.39 7.38
C ASN A 79 9.36 12.46 7.08
N SER A 80 8.67 11.31 7.02
CA SER A 80 7.22 11.26 6.82
C SER A 80 6.48 11.89 7.98
N PHE A 81 6.85 11.54 9.21
CA PHE A 81 6.31 12.17 10.41
C PHE A 81 6.54 13.68 10.44
N GLY A 82 7.77 14.13 10.16
CA GLY A 82 8.10 15.55 10.09
C GLY A 82 7.29 16.31 9.04
N ARG A 83 7.04 15.69 7.87
CA ARG A 83 6.13 16.26 6.85
C ARG A 83 4.70 16.35 7.37
N ALA A 84 4.17 15.28 7.98
CA ALA A 84 2.80 15.26 8.50
C ALA A 84 2.57 16.38 9.53
N VAL A 85 3.51 16.56 10.47
CA VAL A 85 3.48 17.67 11.44
C VAL A 85 3.47 19.01 10.72
N ARG A 86 4.36 19.21 9.75
CA ARG A 86 4.45 20.48 9.01
C ARG A 86 3.20 20.77 8.18
N ILE A 87 2.65 19.76 7.50
CA ILE A 87 1.40 19.86 6.73
C ILE A 87 0.28 20.35 7.64
N LYS A 88 0.11 19.74 8.81
CA LYS A 88 -0.92 20.14 9.79
C LYS A 88 -0.80 21.60 10.25
N GLU A 89 0.41 22.16 10.28
CA GLU A 89 0.63 23.57 10.64
C GLU A 89 0.30 24.55 9.52
N VAL A 90 0.66 24.22 8.27
CA VAL A 90 0.65 25.20 7.16
C VAL A 90 -0.50 25.04 6.18
N TYR A 91 -1.00 23.82 6.03
CA TYR A 91 -2.01 23.51 5.05
C TYR A 91 -3.41 23.76 5.62
N LYS A 92 -4.27 24.42 4.83
CA LYS A 92 -5.67 24.66 5.16
C LYS A 92 -6.52 23.83 4.22
N PRO A 93 -7.24 22.80 4.71
CA PRO A 93 -8.09 21.99 3.85
C PRO A 93 -9.17 22.81 3.16
N LEU A 94 -9.47 22.46 1.91
CA LEU A 94 -10.58 23.00 1.12
C LEU A 94 -11.91 22.36 1.56
N HIS A 95 -11.92 21.03 1.70
CA HIS A 95 -13.06 20.19 2.07
C HIS A 95 -12.74 19.42 3.36
N LYS A 96 -12.94 20.05 4.53
CA LYS A 96 -12.54 19.47 5.83
C LYS A 96 -13.28 18.18 6.17
N GLU A 97 -14.50 18.05 5.67
CA GLU A 97 -15.38 16.91 5.89
C GLU A 97 -14.87 15.62 5.24
N VAL A 98 -14.09 15.68 4.15
CA VAL A 98 -13.61 14.48 3.46
C VAL A 98 -12.57 13.69 4.26
N TYR A 99 -12.02 14.29 5.33
CA TYR A 99 -11.08 13.65 6.26
C TYR A 99 -11.74 12.66 7.22
N PHE A 100 -13.07 12.65 7.29
CA PHE A 100 -13.84 11.80 8.18
C PHE A 100 -14.83 10.98 7.37
N LEU A 101 -14.77 9.64 7.47
CA LEU A 101 -15.63 8.75 6.70
C LEU A 101 -17.10 8.98 7.08
N GLN A 102 -17.93 9.21 6.06
CA GLN A 102 -19.37 9.27 6.18
C GLN A 102 -20.00 8.20 5.29
N GLU A 103 -21.08 7.58 5.75
CA GLU A 103 -21.77 6.56 4.97
C GLU A 103 -22.31 7.12 3.64
N SER A 104 -22.65 8.40 3.59
CA SER A 104 -23.06 9.13 2.37
C SER A 104 -21.97 9.22 1.30
N TYR A 105 -20.71 8.96 1.66
CA TYR A 105 -19.59 8.88 0.72
C TYR A 105 -19.52 7.54 0.01
N LEU A 106 -20.12 6.50 0.57
CA LEU A 106 -20.07 5.14 0.06
C LEU A 106 -21.17 4.91 -0.98
N ALA A 107 -20.87 4.08 -1.97
CA ALA A 107 -21.87 3.67 -2.97
C ALA A 107 -22.96 2.81 -2.28
N PRO A 108 -24.26 2.98 -2.61
CA PRO A 108 -25.33 2.15 -2.06
C PRO A 108 -25.09 0.65 -2.26
N GLU A 109 -24.54 0.25 -3.41
CA GLU A 109 -24.17 -1.12 -3.75
C GLU A 109 -23.07 -1.64 -2.82
N PHE A 110 -22.11 -0.79 -2.47
CA PHE A 110 -21.07 -1.17 -1.49
C PHE A 110 -21.66 -1.42 -0.12
N LEU A 111 -22.60 -0.59 0.33
CA LEU A 111 -23.29 -0.79 1.60
C LEU A 111 -24.10 -2.09 1.61
N GLN A 112 -24.72 -2.45 0.48
CA GLN A 112 -25.41 -3.74 0.33
C GLN A 112 -24.43 -4.91 0.45
N ILE A 113 -23.27 -4.84 -0.22
CA ILE A 113 -22.18 -5.82 -0.10
C ILE A 113 -21.77 -5.98 1.37
N VAL A 114 -21.48 -4.87 2.05
CA VAL A 114 -21.03 -4.89 3.46
C VAL A 114 -22.10 -5.45 4.40
N ASN A 115 -23.36 -5.07 4.20
CA ASN A 115 -24.47 -5.58 5.01
C ASN A 115 -24.68 -7.08 4.81
N TYR A 116 -24.58 -7.57 3.57
CA TYR A 116 -24.60 -9.01 3.31
C TYR A 116 -23.44 -9.72 4.01
N CYS A 117 -22.21 -9.22 3.90
CA CYS A 117 -21.04 -9.82 4.56
C CYS A 117 -21.12 -9.85 6.10
N ARG A 118 -22.01 -9.05 6.70
CA ARG A 118 -22.25 -9.00 8.14
C ARG A 118 -23.41 -9.90 8.59
N SER A 119 -24.18 -10.48 7.67
CA SER A 119 -25.30 -11.36 8.02
C SER A 119 -24.82 -12.76 8.43
N ASP A 120 -25.66 -13.49 9.17
CA ASP A 120 -25.33 -14.84 9.64
C ASP A 120 -25.25 -15.87 8.49
N GLU A 121 -25.90 -15.59 7.37
CA GLU A 121 -25.93 -16.42 6.16
C GLU A 121 -24.79 -16.12 5.17
N ALA A 122 -23.89 -15.19 5.52
CA ALA A 122 -22.84 -14.73 4.62
C ALA A 122 -21.88 -15.86 4.22
N SER A 123 -21.77 -16.08 2.92
CA SER A 123 -20.84 -17.02 2.28
C SER A 123 -20.09 -16.36 1.13
N GLU A 124 -18.93 -16.92 0.76
CA GLU A 124 -18.18 -16.50 -0.43
C GLU A 124 -19.07 -16.62 -1.67
N GLU A 125 -19.76 -17.75 -1.86
CA GLU A 125 -20.61 -17.99 -3.02
C GLU A 125 -21.74 -16.96 -3.15
N GLY A 126 -22.40 -16.61 -2.05
CA GLY A 126 -23.44 -15.58 -2.10
C GLY A 126 -22.88 -14.17 -2.27
N LEU A 127 -21.67 -13.88 -1.77
CA LEU A 127 -20.99 -12.59 -2.00
C LEU A 127 -20.68 -12.38 -3.48
N LEU A 128 -20.33 -13.44 -4.21
CA LEU A 128 -20.11 -13.39 -5.66
C LEU A 128 -21.35 -12.97 -6.46
N GLY A 129 -22.54 -12.97 -5.85
CA GLY A 129 -23.75 -12.39 -6.42
C GLY A 129 -23.81 -10.85 -6.37
N PHE A 130 -22.97 -10.21 -5.54
CA PHE A 130 -22.93 -8.75 -5.35
C PHE A 130 -21.67 -8.10 -5.93
N VAL A 131 -20.55 -8.82 -6.03
CA VAL A 131 -19.29 -8.32 -6.62
C VAL A 131 -19.10 -8.90 -8.01
N HIS A 132 -18.35 -8.21 -8.88
CA HIS A 132 -18.05 -8.70 -10.23
C HIS A 132 -16.66 -9.35 -10.29
N PRO A 133 -16.55 -10.70 -10.45
CA PRO A 133 -15.27 -11.35 -10.68
C PRO A 133 -14.73 -10.99 -12.06
N LEU A 134 -13.44 -10.69 -12.14
CA LEU A 134 -12.77 -10.31 -13.38
C LEU A 134 -12.03 -11.50 -13.99
N ALA A 135 -11.55 -11.31 -15.23
CA ALA A 135 -10.78 -12.33 -15.93
C ALA A 135 -9.47 -12.69 -15.20
N ALA A 136 -8.89 -11.74 -14.46
CA ALA A 136 -7.80 -12.00 -13.54
C ALA A 136 -8.31 -12.76 -12.28
N LYS A 137 -7.66 -13.87 -11.96
CA LYS A 137 -8.06 -14.77 -10.86
C LYS A 137 -8.14 -14.01 -9.53
N ARG A 138 -9.29 -14.13 -8.85
CA ARG A 138 -9.56 -13.52 -7.53
C ARG A 138 -9.26 -12.01 -7.51
N VAL A 139 -9.62 -11.34 -8.60
CA VAL A 139 -9.73 -9.89 -8.68
C VAL A 139 -11.21 -9.55 -8.83
N TYR A 140 -11.73 -8.70 -7.95
CA TYR A 140 -13.14 -8.35 -7.92
C TYR A 140 -13.32 -6.85 -8.13
N ARG A 141 -14.35 -6.49 -8.89
CA ARG A 141 -14.77 -5.11 -9.12
C ARG A 141 -16.10 -4.84 -8.44
N PHE A 142 -16.22 -3.68 -7.80
CA PHE A 142 -17.49 -3.18 -7.26
C PHE A 142 -17.44 -1.65 -7.09
N PRO A 143 -18.59 -0.94 -7.13
CA PRO A 143 -18.67 0.46 -6.73
C PRO A 143 -18.20 0.63 -5.29
N VAL A 144 -17.41 1.66 -4.99
CA VAL A 144 -16.93 1.92 -3.61
C VAL A 144 -17.48 3.23 -3.09
N PHE A 145 -17.33 4.30 -3.86
CA PHE A 145 -17.70 5.65 -3.44
C PHE A 145 -18.77 6.27 -4.35
N SER A 146 -19.49 7.25 -3.81
CA SER A 146 -20.35 8.10 -4.62
C SER A 146 -19.51 9.02 -5.51
N LYS A 147 -19.99 9.30 -6.72
CA LYS A 147 -19.32 10.23 -7.66
C LYS A 147 -19.13 11.62 -7.06
N LYS A 148 -20.05 12.05 -6.18
CA LYS A 148 -19.95 13.33 -5.47
C LYS A 148 -18.73 13.35 -4.55
N PHE A 149 -18.59 12.33 -3.70
CA PHE A 149 -17.42 12.21 -2.82
C PHE A 149 -16.12 12.13 -3.62
N CYS A 150 -16.07 11.33 -4.68
CA CYS A 150 -14.90 11.24 -5.54
C CYS A 150 -14.45 12.61 -6.07
N LYS A 151 -15.41 13.46 -6.47
CA LYS A 151 -15.13 14.82 -6.92
C LYS A 151 -14.58 15.70 -5.79
N GLU A 152 -15.23 15.71 -4.63
CA GLU A 152 -14.80 16.50 -3.45
C GLU A 152 -13.40 16.07 -2.99
N LEU A 153 -13.11 14.77 -2.96
CA LEU A 153 -11.80 14.25 -2.63
C LEU A 153 -10.75 14.69 -3.66
N ILE A 154 -11.04 14.62 -4.96
CA ILE A 154 -10.10 15.11 -6.00
C ILE A 154 -9.83 16.60 -5.83
N GLU A 155 -10.85 17.42 -5.58
CA GLU A 155 -10.68 18.86 -5.38
C GLU A 155 -9.79 19.17 -4.16
N GLU A 156 -9.95 18.43 -3.06
CA GLU A 156 -9.08 18.54 -1.88
C GLU A 156 -7.63 18.18 -2.20
N LEU A 157 -7.42 17.09 -2.94
CA LEU A 157 -6.08 16.62 -3.29
C LEU A 157 -5.38 17.55 -4.28
N GLU A 158 -6.11 18.09 -5.26
CA GLU A 158 -5.59 19.11 -6.17
C GLU A 158 -5.22 20.40 -5.42
N HIS A 159 -6.04 20.80 -4.45
CA HIS A 159 -5.75 21.96 -3.59
C HIS A 159 -4.48 21.72 -2.75
N PHE A 160 -4.30 20.52 -2.19
CA PHE A 160 -3.07 20.15 -1.49
C PHE A 160 -1.85 20.16 -2.40
N GLU A 161 -1.97 19.59 -3.60
CA GLU A 161 -0.91 19.55 -4.60
C GLU A 161 -0.45 20.96 -5.02
N GLN A 162 -1.37 21.91 -5.12
CA GLN A 162 -1.09 23.31 -5.46
C GLN A 162 -0.51 24.14 -4.29
N SER A 163 -0.56 23.62 -3.06
CA SER A 163 -0.07 24.33 -1.87
C SER A 163 1.45 24.27 -1.72
N GLU A 164 2.02 25.15 -0.88
CA GLU A 164 3.44 25.11 -0.50
C GLU A 164 3.76 24.05 0.56
N ALA A 165 2.77 23.26 1.01
CA ALA A 165 2.99 22.22 2.00
C ALA A 165 3.96 21.15 1.46
N PRO A 166 4.83 20.58 2.32
CA PRO A 166 5.80 19.58 1.88
C PRO A 166 5.09 18.30 1.46
N LYS A 167 5.63 17.63 0.43
CA LYS A 167 5.03 16.44 -0.18
C LYS A 167 6.02 15.28 -0.17
N GLY A 168 5.57 14.12 0.30
CA GLY A 168 6.29 12.87 0.16
C GLY A 168 5.93 12.16 -1.15
N ARG A 169 6.82 11.30 -1.66
CA ARG A 169 6.47 10.41 -2.78
C ARG A 169 5.54 9.29 -2.30
N PRO A 170 4.46 8.97 -3.04
CA PRO A 170 3.49 7.96 -2.62
C PRO A 170 4.10 6.56 -2.48
N ASN A 171 4.98 6.17 -3.39
CA ASN A 171 5.75 4.93 -3.33
C ASN A 171 7.08 5.07 -4.11
N THR A 172 7.83 3.98 -4.25
CA THR A 172 9.15 3.97 -4.91
C THR A 172 9.08 4.04 -6.44
N MET A 173 7.91 3.79 -7.04
CA MET A 173 7.68 3.69 -8.48
C MET A 173 6.85 4.84 -9.05
N ASN A 174 6.12 5.58 -8.21
CA ASN A 174 5.37 6.77 -8.58
C ASN A 174 6.03 8.05 -8.05
N ASN A 175 6.14 9.04 -8.92
CA ASN A 175 6.66 10.36 -8.61
C ASN A 175 5.56 11.32 -8.15
N TYR A 176 4.32 11.11 -8.60
CA TYR A 176 3.19 12.02 -8.39
C TYR A 176 2.04 11.36 -7.64
N GLY A 177 1.54 12.07 -6.62
CA GLY A 177 0.49 11.57 -5.75
C GLY A 177 0.61 12.07 -4.32
N VAL A 178 -0.32 11.63 -3.47
CA VAL A 178 -0.48 12.13 -2.10
C VAL A 178 -0.45 10.97 -1.10
N LEU A 179 0.39 11.08 -0.07
CA LEU A 179 0.40 10.17 1.07
C LEU A 179 -0.71 10.58 2.05
N LEU A 180 -1.76 9.77 2.16
CA LEU A 180 -2.95 10.12 2.93
C LEU A 180 -2.71 10.12 4.45
N ASN A 181 -1.76 9.32 4.92
CA ASN A 181 -1.31 9.36 6.31
C ASN A 181 -0.65 10.70 6.68
N GLU A 182 0.14 11.27 5.76
CA GLU A 182 0.79 12.58 5.98
C GLU A 182 -0.22 13.73 5.94
N LEU A 183 -1.28 13.58 5.15
CA LEU A 183 -2.34 14.57 5.04
C LEU A 183 -3.34 14.49 6.21
N GLY A 184 -3.42 13.36 6.92
CA GLY A 184 -4.25 13.19 8.13
C GLY A 184 -5.53 12.39 7.93
N PHE A 185 -5.61 11.54 6.91
CA PHE A 185 -6.80 10.73 6.59
C PHE A 185 -6.88 9.39 7.35
N ASP A 186 -5.81 8.93 7.99
CA ASP A 186 -5.76 7.58 8.58
C ASP A 186 -6.86 7.39 9.64
N GLU A 187 -6.83 8.17 10.72
CA GLU A 187 -7.72 8.00 11.88
C GLU A 187 -9.20 8.23 11.53
N GLY A 188 -9.48 9.28 10.77
CA GLY A 188 -10.85 9.71 10.49
C GLY A 188 -11.51 8.97 9.33
N PHE A 189 -10.72 8.46 8.38
CA PHE A 189 -11.24 7.93 7.12
C PHE A 189 -10.78 6.51 6.81
N ILE A 190 -9.47 6.28 6.71
CA ILE A 190 -8.95 5.00 6.18
C ILE A 190 -9.09 3.88 7.22
N THR A 191 -8.80 4.14 8.51
CA THR A 191 -9.01 3.16 9.58
C THR A 191 -10.49 2.73 9.65
N PRO A 192 -11.48 3.64 9.72
CA PRO A 192 -12.88 3.24 9.71
C PRO A 192 -13.32 2.54 8.42
N LEU A 193 -12.79 2.93 7.25
CA LEU A 193 -13.09 2.27 5.97
C LEU A 193 -12.62 0.82 5.98
N ARG A 194 -11.37 0.59 6.44
CA ARG A 194 -10.77 -0.73 6.55
C ARG A 194 -11.56 -1.62 7.51
N GLU A 195 -11.76 -1.17 8.74
CA GLU A 195 -12.30 -1.99 9.82
C GLU A 195 -13.79 -2.27 9.64
N ASN A 196 -14.56 -1.24 9.32
CA ASN A 196 -16.01 -1.38 9.29
C ASN A 196 -16.51 -1.92 7.95
N TYR A 197 -15.89 -1.53 6.84
CA TYR A 197 -16.46 -1.79 5.51
C TYR A 197 -15.68 -2.82 4.70
N LEU A 198 -14.34 -2.72 4.65
CA LEU A 198 -13.55 -3.64 3.83
C LEU A 198 -13.32 -4.99 4.51
N GLN A 199 -13.05 -5.02 5.82
CA GLN A 199 -12.72 -6.24 6.55
C GLN A 199 -13.81 -7.34 6.46
N PRO A 200 -15.12 -7.06 6.56
CA PRO A 200 -16.16 -8.08 6.33
C PRO A 200 -16.10 -8.69 4.93
N VAL A 201 -15.79 -7.89 3.92
CA VAL A 201 -15.68 -8.33 2.51
C VAL A 201 -14.43 -9.18 2.32
N THR A 202 -13.28 -8.72 2.82
CA THR A 202 -12.01 -9.42 2.67
C THR A 202 -11.94 -10.70 3.50
N ALA A 203 -12.68 -10.79 4.61
CA ALA A 203 -12.78 -12.01 5.41
C ALA A 203 -13.38 -13.18 4.61
N LEU A 204 -14.33 -12.90 3.71
CA LEU A 204 -14.96 -13.90 2.85
C LEU A 204 -14.15 -14.15 1.57
N LEU A 205 -13.65 -13.09 0.91
CA LEU A 205 -12.96 -13.24 -0.38
C LEU A 205 -11.50 -13.71 -0.25
N TYR A 206 -10.84 -13.46 0.89
CA TYR A 206 -9.40 -13.71 1.09
C TYR A 206 -9.05 -14.37 2.43
N PRO A 207 -9.73 -15.46 2.83
CA PRO A 207 -9.46 -16.12 4.12
C PRO A 207 -8.06 -16.73 4.20
N ASP A 208 -7.48 -17.13 3.07
CA ASP A 208 -6.18 -17.81 2.94
C ASP A 208 -4.97 -16.88 3.07
N CYS A 209 -5.15 -15.56 3.06
CA CYS A 209 -4.06 -14.60 3.21
C CYS A 209 -4.33 -13.54 4.29
N GLY A 210 -5.11 -13.89 5.31
CA GLY A 210 -5.34 -13.02 6.47
C GLY A 210 -6.39 -11.94 6.27
N GLY A 211 -7.27 -12.06 5.26
CA GLY A 211 -8.32 -11.07 4.95
C GLY A 211 -9.27 -10.75 6.11
N ARG A 212 -9.37 -11.63 7.11
CA ARG A 212 -10.14 -11.40 8.35
C ARG A 212 -9.41 -10.55 9.40
N TYR A 213 -8.09 -10.41 9.30
CA TYR A 213 -7.23 -9.84 10.35
C TYR A 213 -6.36 -8.70 9.83
N LEU A 214 -6.93 -7.87 8.94
CA LEU A 214 -6.23 -6.72 8.35
C LEU A 214 -6.16 -5.58 9.37
N ASP A 215 -5.10 -5.55 10.17
CA ASP A 215 -4.92 -4.69 11.36
C ASP A 215 -4.08 -3.43 11.11
N SER A 216 -3.45 -3.32 9.94
CA SER A 216 -2.67 -2.15 9.53
C SER A 216 -2.94 -1.79 8.07
N HIS A 217 -2.66 -0.55 7.69
CA HIS A 217 -2.77 -0.13 6.30
C HIS A 217 -1.75 0.94 5.91
N LYS A 218 -1.61 1.14 4.61
CA LYS A 218 -0.99 2.31 4.01
C LYS A 218 -1.87 2.78 2.86
N ALA A 219 -2.33 4.03 2.91
CA ALA A 219 -3.15 4.60 1.87
C ALA A 219 -2.46 5.79 1.19
N PHE A 220 -2.59 5.85 -0.12
CA PHE A 220 -2.04 6.91 -0.93
C PHE A 220 -2.84 7.06 -2.23
N VAL A 221 -2.79 8.25 -2.80
CA VAL A 221 -3.36 8.50 -4.12
C VAL A 221 -2.23 8.61 -5.12
N VAL A 222 -2.37 7.95 -6.26
CA VAL A 222 -1.45 8.08 -7.40
C VAL A 222 -2.12 8.91 -8.49
N LYS A 223 -1.33 9.72 -9.19
CA LYS A 223 -1.77 10.57 -10.28
C LYS A 223 -1.00 10.21 -11.55
N TYR A 224 -1.74 9.92 -12.61
CA TYR A 224 -1.21 9.83 -13.97
C TYR A 224 -1.71 11.01 -14.79
N ALA A 225 -0.79 11.69 -15.50
CA ALA A 225 -1.13 12.84 -16.32
C ALA A 225 -0.08 13.05 -17.43
N MET A 226 -0.48 13.77 -18.48
CA MET A 226 0.45 14.14 -19.55
C MET A 226 1.64 14.93 -18.98
N ASN A 227 2.86 14.48 -19.30
CA ASN A 227 4.16 14.98 -18.80
C ASN A 227 4.49 14.66 -17.33
N GLU A 228 3.70 13.80 -16.67
CA GLU A 228 3.98 13.23 -15.36
C GLU A 228 4.21 11.71 -15.50
N ASP A 229 3.83 10.92 -14.50
CA ASP A 229 3.79 9.45 -14.65
C ASP A 229 2.66 9.09 -15.64
N LEU A 230 2.92 8.14 -16.53
CA LEU A 230 1.95 7.70 -17.54
C LEU A 230 1.51 6.24 -17.37
N ASP A 231 2.34 5.42 -16.75
CA ASP A 231 2.17 3.99 -16.54
C ASP A 231 2.81 3.57 -15.20
N LEU A 232 2.63 2.29 -14.84
CA LEU A 232 3.32 1.70 -13.71
C LEU A 232 3.79 0.29 -14.08
N SER A 233 5.10 0.07 -13.97
CA SER A 233 5.74 -1.21 -14.30
C SER A 233 5.22 -2.37 -13.45
N TYR A 234 5.41 -3.59 -13.94
CA TYR A 234 4.95 -4.82 -13.30
C TYR A 234 5.57 -5.03 -11.91
N HIS A 235 4.74 -5.14 -10.87
CA HIS A 235 5.14 -5.22 -9.47
C HIS A 235 4.11 -5.97 -8.62
N TYR A 236 4.43 -6.17 -7.34
CA TYR A 236 3.47 -6.59 -6.32
C TYR A 236 3.40 -5.53 -5.23
N ASP A 237 2.31 -5.53 -4.47
CA ASP A 237 2.11 -4.62 -3.35
C ASP A 237 2.69 -5.17 -2.05
N ASN A 238 3.20 -4.28 -1.20
CA ASN A 238 3.55 -4.63 0.17
C ASN A 238 2.28 -4.68 1.06
N ALA A 239 1.35 -5.56 0.69
CA ALA A 239 0.03 -5.76 1.29
C ALA A 239 -0.37 -7.24 1.26
N GLU A 240 -1.34 -7.61 2.10
CA GLU A 240 -2.03 -8.90 1.98
C GLU A 240 -3.20 -8.78 1.00
N VAL A 241 -3.97 -7.68 1.11
CA VAL A 241 -5.05 -7.31 0.20
C VAL A 241 -4.91 -5.84 -0.19
N THR A 242 -5.11 -5.53 -1.46
CA THR A 242 -5.10 -4.16 -1.99
C THR A 242 -6.48 -3.80 -2.51
N LEU A 243 -6.93 -2.59 -2.17
CA LEU A 243 -8.02 -1.90 -2.85
C LEU A 243 -7.44 -0.79 -3.73
N ASN A 244 -7.82 -0.74 -5.01
CA ASN A 244 -7.44 0.30 -5.97
C ASN A 244 -8.71 0.90 -6.57
N VAL A 245 -9.05 2.13 -6.18
CA VAL A 245 -10.28 2.82 -6.62
C VAL A 245 -9.94 3.95 -7.56
N SER A 246 -10.51 3.93 -8.77
CA SER A 246 -10.41 5.05 -9.71
C SER A 246 -11.31 6.18 -9.21
N LEU A 247 -10.73 7.23 -8.64
CA LEU A 247 -11.49 8.37 -8.13
C LEU A 247 -12.13 9.17 -9.27
N GLY A 248 -11.48 9.24 -10.44
CA GLY A 248 -12.04 9.89 -11.62
C GLY A 248 -11.04 10.73 -12.38
N LYS A 249 -11.54 11.89 -12.85
CA LYS A 249 -11.09 12.62 -14.06
C LYS A 249 -11.36 11.81 -15.34
N GLU A 250 -11.19 12.48 -16.48
CA GLU A 250 -11.34 11.87 -17.80
C GLU A 250 -9.97 11.47 -18.31
N PHE A 251 -9.84 10.23 -18.78
CA PHE A 251 -8.64 9.69 -19.42
C PHE A 251 -9.02 8.65 -20.47
N THR A 252 -8.07 8.33 -21.35
CA THR A 252 -8.19 7.22 -22.30
C THR A 252 -7.05 6.23 -22.09
N GLU A 253 -7.31 4.95 -22.38
CA GLU A 253 -6.41 3.83 -22.09
C GLU A 253 -6.11 3.73 -20.58
N GLY A 254 -4.93 3.23 -20.19
CA GLY A 254 -4.54 3.19 -18.78
C GLY A 254 -5.17 2.06 -17.98
N ASN A 255 -5.65 1.00 -18.62
CA ASN A 255 -6.16 -0.18 -17.93
C ASN A 255 -5.10 -0.80 -17.02
N LEU A 256 -5.55 -1.58 -16.05
CA LEU A 256 -4.67 -2.36 -15.21
C LEU A 256 -4.43 -3.71 -15.90
N TYR A 257 -3.30 -4.34 -15.61
CA TYR A 257 -3.06 -5.72 -16.04
C TYR A 257 -2.55 -6.53 -14.86
N PHE A 258 -2.98 -7.78 -14.79
CA PHE A 258 -2.69 -8.69 -13.70
C PHE A 258 -2.10 -9.98 -14.25
N GLY A 259 -1.05 -10.47 -13.62
CA GLY A 259 -0.55 -11.83 -13.84
C GLY A 259 -0.78 -12.70 -12.61
N ASP A 260 0.10 -13.68 -12.46
CA ASP A 260 0.10 -14.61 -11.35
C ASP A 260 0.70 -14.02 -10.07
N MET A 261 0.70 -14.82 -9.00
CA MET A 261 1.37 -14.48 -7.75
C MET A 261 2.88 -14.34 -7.97
N ARG A 262 3.55 -13.46 -7.22
CA ARG A 262 4.98 -13.14 -7.35
C ARG A 262 5.95 -14.34 -7.33
N GLN A 263 5.51 -15.50 -6.85
CA GLN A 263 6.28 -16.74 -6.80
C GLN A 263 6.35 -17.43 -8.16
N VAL A 264 5.45 -17.11 -9.10
CA VAL A 264 5.43 -17.65 -10.45
C VAL A 264 6.40 -16.85 -11.34
N PRO A 265 7.32 -17.51 -12.07
CA PRO A 265 8.21 -16.83 -13.00
C PRO A 265 7.44 -16.07 -14.09
N LEU A 266 7.97 -14.91 -14.49
CA LEU A 266 7.37 -14.10 -15.55
C LEU A 266 7.26 -14.85 -16.89
N SER A 267 8.19 -15.76 -17.19
CA SER A 267 8.15 -16.60 -18.39
C SER A 267 6.93 -17.51 -18.47
N ASP A 268 6.34 -17.81 -17.32
CA ASP A 268 5.25 -18.78 -17.16
C ASP A 268 3.92 -18.07 -16.86
N THR A 269 3.94 -16.74 -16.81
CA THR A 269 2.79 -15.91 -16.45
C THR A 269 2.10 -15.36 -17.68
N GLU A 270 0.78 -15.51 -17.74
CA GLU A 270 -0.07 -14.79 -18.69
C GLU A 270 -0.68 -13.55 -18.01
N CYS A 271 -0.49 -12.38 -18.61
CA CYS A 271 -1.07 -11.14 -18.10
C CYS A 271 -2.45 -10.90 -18.73
N VAL A 272 -3.43 -10.60 -17.88
CA VAL A 272 -4.79 -10.29 -18.28
C VAL A 272 -5.06 -8.82 -18.02
N GLU A 273 -5.55 -8.13 -19.05
CA GLU A 273 -5.97 -6.74 -18.95
C GLU A 273 -7.34 -6.63 -18.27
N VAL A 274 -7.46 -5.64 -17.39
CA VAL A 274 -8.64 -5.36 -16.60
C VAL A 274 -8.94 -3.88 -16.71
N GLU A 275 -10.10 -3.57 -17.27
CA GLU A 275 -10.59 -2.20 -17.37
C GLU A 275 -10.78 -1.58 -15.98
N HIS A 276 -10.53 -0.29 -15.84
CA HIS A 276 -10.73 0.41 -14.58
C HIS A 276 -11.79 1.49 -14.74
N HIS A 277 -12.90 1.36 -14.02
CA HIS A 277 -14.06 2.23 -14.12
C HIS A 277 -14.07 3.27 -12.99
N VAL A 278 -14.46 4.51 -13.32
CA VAL A 278 -14.53 5.60 -12.35
C VAL A 278 -15.54 5.30 -11.24
N ALA A 279 -15.14 5.59 -10.00
CA ALA A 279 -15.83 5.32 -8.73
C ALA A 279 -15.93 3.84 -8.34
N GLU A 280 -15.39 2.93 -9.15
CA GLU A 280 -15.30 1.51 -8.84
C GLU A 280 -13.91 1.16 -8.32
N GLY A 281 -13.86 0.18 -7.42
CA GLY A 281 -12.65 -0.37 -6.85
C GLY A 281 -12.34 -1.73 -7.44
N LEU A 282 -11.05 -1.99 -7.67
CA LEU A 282 -10.51 -3.33 -7.83
C LEU A 282 -9.94 -3.80 -6.50
N LEU A 283 -10.43 -4.94 -6.02
CA LEU A 283 -9.94 -5.59 -4.81
C LEU A 283 -9.20 -6.88 -5.22
N HIS A 284 -7.94 -7.00 -4.82
CA HIS A 284 -7.08 -8.14 -5.18
C HIS A 284 -6.07 -8.48 -4.08
N ARG A 285 -5.39 -9.62 -4.22
CA ARG A 285 -4.28 -9.99 -3.32
C ARG A 285 -3.07 -9.11 -3.59
N GLY A 286 -2.41 -8.63 -2.54
CA GLY A 286 -1.25 -7.73 -2.70
C GLY A 286 -0.04 -8.40 -3.36
N GLN A 287 0.16 -9.70 -3.14
CA GLN A 287 1.25 -10.46 -3.78
C GLN A 287 0.96 -10.87 -5.24
N GLN A 288 -0.22 -10.56 -5.76
CA GLN A 288 -0.53 -10.75 -7.18
C GLN A 288 0.20 -9.70 -7.99
N MET A 289 0.96 -10.14 -8.97
CA MET A 289 1.74 -9.24 -9.78
C MET A 289 0.82 -8.48 -10.75
N HIS A 290 1.02 -7.19 -10.87
CA HIS A 290 0.18 -6.32 -11.69
C HIS A 290 0.91 -5.03 -12.09
N GLY A 291 0.30 -4.25 -12.96
CA GLY A 291 0.77 -2.93 -13.33
C GLY A 291 -0.33 -2.07 -13.96
N ALA A 292 0.04 -0.85 -14.34
CA ALA A 292 -0.85 0.05 -15.06
C ALA A 292 -0.31 0.27 -16.47
N LEU A 293 -1.16 0.07 -17.47
CA LEU A 293 -0.86 0.46 -18.84
C LEU A 293 -0.80 1.99 -18.95
N ARG A 294 -0.21 2.44 -20.05
CA ARG A 294 -0.02 3.85 -20.35
C ARG A 294 -1.35 4.55 -20.65
N ILE A 295 -1.59 5.72 -20.06
CA ILE A 295 -2.68 6.62 -20.51
C ILE A 295 -2.30 7.33 -21.82
N SER A 296 -3.24 7.52 -22.74
CA SER A 296 -3.03 8.28 -23.97
C SER A 296 -3.51 9.73 -23.92
N SER A 297 -4.42 10.05 -23.00
CA SER A 297 -4.88 11.42 -22.77
C SER A 297 -5.46 11.60 -21.38
N GLY A 298 -5.61 12.86 -20.96
CA GLY A 298 -6.33 13.21 -19.74
C GLY A 298 -5.54 13.01 -18.46
N GLN A 299 -6.27 12.74 -17.38
CA GLN A 299 -5.73 12.53 -16.04
C GLN A 299 -6.45 11.38 -15.37
N ARG A 300 -5.71 10.61 -14.58
CA ARG A 300 -6.26 9.49 -13.82
C ARG A 300 -5.75 9.56 -12.38
N TRP A 301 -6.69 9.54 -11.45
CA TRP A 301 -6.40 9.58 -10.02
C TRP A 301 -6.94 8.31 -9.36
N ASN A 302 -6.07 7.55 -8.71
CA ASN A 302 -6.46 6.31 -8.04
C ASN A 302 -6.14 6.37 -6.56
N LEU A 303 -7.11 6.07 -5.71
CA LEU A 303 -6.89 5.76 -4.30
C LEU A 303 -6.44 4.31 -4.17
N ILE A 304 -5.26 4.12 -3.58
CA ILE A 304 -4.71 2.81 -3.25
C ILE A 304 -4.73 2.63 -1.74
N VAL A 305 -5.28 1.53 -1.26
CA VAL A 305 -5.24 1.13 0.14
C VAL A 305 -4.61 -0.25 0.24
N TRP A 306 -3.36 -0.28 0.72
CA TRP A 306 -2.66 -1.50 1.10
C TRP A 306 -3.12 -1.90 2.48
N MET A 307 -3.82 -3.03 2.60
CA MET A 307 -4.26 -3.58 3.88
C MET A 307 -3.39 -4.77 4.25
N ARG A 308 -3.01 -4.82 5.52
CA ARG A 308 -1.98 -5.72 6.02
C ARG A 308 -2.44 -6.48 7.25
N ALA A 309 -2.03 -7.73 7.36
CA ALA A 309 -2.32 -8.60 8.48
C ALA A 309 -1.01 -8.96 9.21
N SER A 310 -0.82 -8.40 10.41
CA SER A 310 0.40 -8.68 11.19
C SER A 310 0.57 -10.17 11.50
N CYS A 311 -0.53 -10.91 11.67
CA CYS A 311 -0.51 -12.35 11.90
C CYS A 311 0.12 -13.16 10.75
N GLU A 312 0.05 -12.68 9.50
CA GLU A 312 0.74 -13.30 8.37
C GLU A 312 2.18 -12.79 8.26
N ARG A 313 2.38 -11.48 8.45
CA ARG A 313 3.69 -10.83 8.33
C ARG A 313 4.69 -11.31 9.37
N ASN A 314 4.24 -11.58 10.60
CA ASN A 314 5.10 -12.06 11.67
C ASN A 314 5.63 -13.48 11.40
N LYS A 315 4.95 -14.28 10.56
CA LYS A 315 5.44 -15.60 10.13
C LYS A 315 6.58 -15.47 9.11
N LEU A 316 6.36 -14.66 8.07
CA LEU A 316 7.30 -14.49 6.97
C LEU A 316 7.18 -13.09 6.36
N CYS A 317 8.30 -12.37 6.29
CA CYS A 317 8.33 -11.05 5.66
C CYS A 317 8.06 -11.16 4.15
N PRO A 318 7.07 -10.45 3.58
CA PRO A 318 6.76 -10.51 2.15
C PRO A 318 7.89 -9.92 1.29
N MET A 319 8.77 -9.09 1.84
CA MET A 319 9.87 -8.49 1.07
C MET A 319 11.07 -9.43 0.91
N CYS A 320 11.51 -10.07 2.00
CA CYS A 320 12.73 -10.89 1.98
C CYS A 320 12.49 -12.41 2.07
N GLY A 321 11.25 -12.84 2.28
CA GLY A 321 10.89 -14.26 2.39
C GLY A 321 11.49 -14.97 3.60
N ARG A 322 11.79 -14.25 4.68
CA ARG A 322 12.42 -14.76 5.91
C ARG A 322 11.63 -14.30 7.15
N PRO A 323 11.74 -14.98 8.30
CA PRO A 323 11.21 -14.48 9.56
C PRO A 323 11.68 -13.04 9.81
N PRO A 324 10.77 -12.11 10.15
CA PRO A 324 11.11 -10.69 10.19
C PRO A 324 12.04 -10.38 11.36
N ARG A 325 12.97 -9.46 11.13
CA ARG A 325 13.78 -8.85 12.20
C ARG A 325 13.22 -7.46 12.45
N LEU A 326 12.45 -7.33 13.52
CA LEU A 326 11.64 -6.15 13.80
C LEU A 326 12.50 -4.94 14.18
N VAL A 327 12.16 -3.79 13.59
CA VAL A 327 12.67 -2.46 13.92
C VAL A 327 11.45 -1.59 14.15
N GLU A 328 11.43 -0.85 15.26
CA GLU A 328 10.30 0.02 15.60
C GLU A 328 10.11 1.07 14.49
N GLY A 329 8.84 1.29 14.13
CA GLY A 329 8.47 2.27 13.11
C GLY A 329 7.36 3.19 13.61
N GLU A 330 7.10 4.24 12.85
CA GLU A 330 6.05 5.22 13.14
C GLU A 330 4.69 4.75 12.58
N GLY A 331 3.60 5.07 13.28
CA GLY A 331 2.24 4.72 12.87
C GLY A 331 2.07 3.21 12.67
N PHE A 332 1.56 2.81 11.50
CA PHE A 332 1.42 1.40 11.12
C PHE A 332 2.70 0.76 10.55
N ALA A 333 3.78 1.52 10.35
CA ALA A 333 5.04 1.05 9.78
C ALA A 333 4.83 0.15 8.53
N ASP A 334 5.38 -1.08 8.53
CA ASP A 334 5.10 -2.11 7.52
C ASP A 334 4.14 -3.20 8.00
N GLY A 335 3.40 -2.96 9.08
CA GLY A 335 2.33 -3.85 9.55
C GLY A 335 2.80 -5.10 10.29
N PHE A 336 4.02 -5.11 10.83
CA PHE A 336 4.49 -6.18 11.72
C PHE A 336 4.18 -5.83 13.18
N THR A 337 3.95 -6.82 14.03
CA THR A 337 3.77 -6.66 15.49
C THR A 337 4.74 -7.58 16.24
N SER A 338 4.89 -7.42 17.56
CA SER A 338 5.71 -8.32 18.38
C SER A 338 4.87 -9.38 19.10
N ASP A 339 5.41 -10.59 19.30
CA ASP A 339 4.68 -11.73 19.87
C ASP A 339 4.10 -11.45 21.28
N SER A 340 4.71 -10.55 22.05
CA SER A 340 4.20 -10.10 23.36
C SER A 340 2.85 -9.37 23.29
N GLN A 341 2.43 -8.93 22.11
CA GLN A 341 1.14 -8.25 21.88
C GLN A 341 0.11 -9.14 21.17
N SER A 342 0.55 -10.17 20.43
CA SER A 342 -0.35 -11.11 19.74
C SER A 342 -1.20 -11.98 20.69
N SER A 343 -0.80 -12.10 21.96
CA SER A 343 -1.56 -12.83 22.99
C SER A 343 -2.72 -12.01 23.58
N VAL A 344 -2.72 -10.68 23.40
CA VAL A 344 -3.75 -9.79 23.99
C VAL A 344 -5.03 -9.79 23.14
N SER A 345 -4.91 -9.94 21.82
CA SER A 345 -6.05 -9.97 20.90
C SER A 345 -6.73 -11.34 20.76
N GLN A 346 -6.18 -12.41 21.36
CA GLN A 346 -6.79 -13.75 21.38
C GLN A 346 -7.61 -14.06 22.65
N ASN A 347 -7.57 -13.20 23.68
CA ASN A 347 -8.13 -13.52 25.00
C ASN A 347 -9.43 -12.78 25.40
N THR A 348 -10.14 -12.13 24.48
CA THR A 348 -11.44 -11.48 24.78
C THR A 348 -12.67 -12.29 24.33
N SER A 349 -12.55 -13.61 24.23
CA SER A 349 -13.71 -14.51 24.20
C SER A 349 -13.62 -15.52 25.34
N CYS A 350 -14.76 -15.71 26.03
CA CYS A 350 -14.99 -16.48 27.27
C CYS A 350 -14.61 -15.74 28.56
N VAL A 351 -15.60 -15.16 29.26
CA VAL A 351 -16.36 -15.83 30.33
C VAL A 351 -17.64 -15.02 30.60
N LEU A 352 -18.81 -15.58 30.30
CA LEU A 352 -20.04 -15.33 31.05
C LEU A 352 -20.72 -16.70 31.22
N ASN A 353 -20.69 -17.21 32.46
CA ASN A 353 -21.65 -18.18 32.96
C ASN A 353 -22.84 -17.43 33.55
#